data_AF-A0A8D0A1N7-F1
#
_entry.id   AF-A0A8D0A1N7-F1
#
_cell.length_a   1.000
_cell.length_b   1.000
_cell.length_c   1.000
_cell.angle_alpha   90.00
_cell.angle_beta   90.00
_cell.angle_gamma   90.00
#
_symmetry.space_group_name_H-M   'P 1'
#
loop_
_entity.id
_entity.type
_entity.pdbx_description
1 polymer ?
#
loop_
_entity_poly.entity_id
_entity_poly.type
_entity_poly.pdbx_seq_one_letter_code
_entity_poly.pdbx_strand_id
1 'polypeptide(L)'
;MFVRPFRVKSNTAIKGSDRRKLKADISAAFPSLSADELSELVPNKEELNVVKIYVHKGDSVTLYVLHKNPLFFELEKRLYPTVYVLWRYPTILPTFRTWPPVLQKLIGGADLMLPGVVAPSSGLPDVKQGDCCSVTLVNNRAPVAVGTAAVSRDEMHSLGMKGRGVCVLHAYMDNLWAFGDKSGPPPLPDAESEGQGVNGEEYEVDDMEEEEAEKCVEEEQSPCQTVTDQACSGIEELSLTEQEEEKGDKGNEEEEGNQDDQKMPQELMDALLLQCFLHALKSKVKKTDLPLLTSTFLRNHMFACCPSGKQLDIKKSSYKKLSKFLQAMQKQHNLVRVKELTKGVESIVEVDWKNPELRSIKVPEETDVEATPVQDGGEGEPLYHPPEITTLYSVSARLEPLFLDAKKRKGTILQPAEVRHIVTEYVKKNELVDENNKNYVTINPTLCDCLLDKSEYQEVESLKWDDLFSRTLERMQECYQVVFPGQAPIKKKGHIEPIDISVASRGSNKKVTLVKNLEVYGLDPAVVATALQRRVQASSVLQPIPGSKDKVLVQIQGNQIHQVGNLLQGHYQIPRKYIQGLDKAPKGGKKK
;
A
#
# COMPACT_ATOMS: atom_id res chain seq x y z
N MET A 1 -1.53 -22.75 -11.24
CA MET A 1 -2.99 -22.59 -11.46
C MET A 1 -3.44 -21.14 -11.53
N PHE A 2 -3.11 -20.30 -10.54
CA PHE A 2 -3.61 -18.92 -10.41
C PHE A 2 -2.73 -17.86 -11.08
N VAL A 3 -2.05 -18.21 -12.19
CA VAL A 3 -1.14 -17.30 -12.91
C VAL A 3 -1.90 -16.21 -13.66
N ARG A 4 -3.12 -16.54 -14.12
CA ARG A 4 -4.03 -15.59 -14.77
C ARG A 4 -5.11 -15.11 -13.80
N PRO A 5 -5.65 -13.90 -14.00
CA PRO A 5 -6.78 -13.41 -13.21
C PRO A 5 -7.96 -14.39 -13.26
N PHE A 6 -8.54 -14.69 -12.09
CA PHE A 6 -9.72 -15.54 -11.97
C PHE A 6 -10.96 -14.70 -11.64
N ARG A 7 -12.14 -15.21 -12.02
CA ARG A 7 -13.41 -14.53 -11.76
C ARG A 7 -14.08 -15.10 -10.51
N VAL A 8 -14.49 -14.23 -9.61
CA VAL A 8 -15.31 -14.61 -8.46
C VAL A 8 -16.75 -14.84 -8.91
N LYS A 9 -17.28 -16.05 -8.67
CA LYS A 9 -18.68 -16.42 -8.98
C LYS A 9 -19.61 -16.05 -7.84
N SER A 10 -19.24 -16.39 -6.61
CA SER A 10 -20.05 -16.16 -5.41
C SER A 10 -19.17 -16.07 -4.17
N ASN A 11 -19.57 -15.25 -3.22
CA ASN A 11 -18.99 -15.17 -1.89
C ASN A 11 -20.11 -15.37 -0.86
N THR A 12 -19.99 -16.38 -0.01
CA THR A 12 -21.01 -16.74 0.98
C THR A 12 -20.37 -17.08 2.32
N ALA A 13 -20.93 -16.56 3.42
CA ALA A 13 -20.50 -16.95 4.76
C ALA A 13 -20.75 -18.45 5.01
N ILE A 14 -19.78 -19.12 5.62
CA ILE A 14 -19.87 -20.56 5.90
C ILE A 14 -20.92 -20.84 6.99
N LYS A 15 -21.73 -21.88 6.81
CA LYS A 15 -22.66 -22.34 7.86
C LYS A 15 -21.92 -23.14 8.93
N GLY A 16 -22.46 -23.18 10.15
CA GLY A 16 -21.85 -23.93 11.25
C GLY A 16 -21.71 -25.45 11.02
N SER A 17 -22.59 -26.06 10.21
CA SER A 17 -22.45 -27.45 9.75
C SER A 17 -21.21 -27.62 8.88
N ASP A 18 -21.04 -26.75 7.90
CA ASP A 18 -20.01 -26.84 6.87
C ASP A 18 -18.64 -26.47 7.46
N ARG A 19 -18.62 -25.56 8.45
CA ARG A 19 -17.42 -25.25 9.23
C ARG A 19 -16.92 -26.46 10.01
N ARG A 20 -17.80 -27.23 10.64
CA ARG A 20 -17.41 -28.47 11.35
C ARG A 20 -16.89 -29.53 10.38
N LYS A 21 -17.53 -29.64 9.22
CA LYS A 21 -17.06 -30.53 8.15
C LYS A 21 -15.66 -30.12 7.66
N LEU A 22 -15.44 -28.84 7.38
CA LEU A 22 -14.14 -28.32 6.96
C LEU A 22 -13.04 -28.62 7.99
N LYS A 23 -13.32 -28.45 9.29
CA LYS A 23 -12.36 -28.82 10.35
C LYS A 23 -12.01 -30.32 10.32
N ALA A 24 -13.00 -31.18 10.13
CA ALA A 24 -12.78 -32.62 10.01
C ALA A 24 -11.96 -32.96 8.76
N ASP A 25 -12.26 -32.33 7.62
CA ASP A 25 -11.57 -32.55 6.35
C ASP A 25 -10.10 -32.07 6.44
N ILE A 26 -9.83 -30.91 7.08
CA ILE A 26 -8.45 -30.41 7.32
C ILE A 26 -7.70 -31.35 8.27
N SER A 27 -8.33 -31.79 9.36
CA SER A 27 -7.70 -32.71 10.32
C SER A 27 -7.37 -34.07 9.68
N ALA A 28 -8.22 -34.56 8.77
CA ALA A 28 -7.97 -35.78 8.03
C ALA A 28 -6.86 -35.63 6.98
N ALA A 29 -6.80 -34.47 6.30
CA ALA A 29 -5.81 -34.20 5.26
C ALA A 29 -4.42 -33.86 5.83
N PHE A 30 -4.37 -33.21 6.99
CA PHE A 30 -3.15 -32.69 7.60
C PHE A 30 -3.04 -33.13 9.07
N PRO A 31 -2.63 -34.38 9.33
CA PRO A 31 -2.57 -34.95 10.68
C PRO A 31 -1.52 -34.31 11.59
N SER A 32 -0.60 -33.51 11.05
CA SER A 32 0.40 -32.78 11.81
C SER A 32 -0.17 -31.58 12.58
N LEU A 33 -1.39 -31.14 12.25
CA LEU A 33 -2.04 -30.01 12.94
C LEU A 33 -2.70 -30.48 14.23
N SER A 34 -2.41 -29.78 15.33
CA SER A 34 -3.07 -29.96 16.62
C SER A 34 -4.49 -29.38 16.61
N ALA A 35 -5.31 -29.81 17.58
CA ALA A 35 -6.67 -29.30 17.74
C ALA A 35 -6.71 -27.79 18.05
N ASP A 36 -5.69 -27.28 18.74
CA ASP A 36 -5.57 -25.87 19.09
C ASP A 36 -5.24 -25.03 17.84
N GLU A 37 -4.30 -25.47 17.01
CA GLU A 37 -3.97 -24.82 15.73
C GLU A 37 -5.14 -24.82 14.75
N LEU A 38 -5.93 -25.89 14.71
CA LEU A 38 -7.18 -25.95 13.93
C LEU A 38 -8.23 -24.94 14.42
N SER A 39 -8.26 -24.69 15.73
CA SER A 39 -9.15 -23.69 16.32
C SER A 39 -8.70 -22.25 16.01
N GLU A 40 -7.39 -22.04 15.85
CA GLU A 40 -6.78 -20.77 15.45
C GLU A 40 -6.92 -20.49 13.94
N LEU A 41 -6.77 -21.53 13.09
CA LEU A 41 -6.97 -21.42 11.64
C LEU A 41 -8.44 -21.25 11.27
N VAL A 42 -9.34 -21.95 11.98
CA VAL A 42 -10.78 -21.88 11.74
C VAL A 42 -11.50 -21.50 13.04
N PRO A 43 -11.47 -20.22 13.43
CA PRO A 43 -12.09 -19.76 14.66
C PRO A 43 -13.62 -19.89 14.62
N ASN A 44 -14.22 -20.24 15.76
CA ASN A 44 -15.67 -20.44 15.86
C ASN A 44 -16.45 -19.12 15.92
N LYS A 45 -15.82 -18.03 16.40
CA LYS A 45 -16.48 -16.74 16.63
C LYS A 45 -16.40 -15.78 15.44
N GLU A 46 -15.44 -15.98 14.55
CA GLU A 46 -15.19 -15.07 13.43
C GLU A 46 -15.95 -15.51 12.18
N GLU A 47 -16.15 -14.60 11.23
CA GLU A 47 -16.81 -14.90 9.96
C GLU A 47 -15.81 -15.50 8.96
N LEU A 48 -16.04 -16.75 8.56
CA LEU A 48 -15.28 -17.42 7.51
C LEU A 48 -16.12 -17.45 6.24
N ASN A 49 -15.54 -17.03 5.12
CA ASN A 49 -16.21 -16.93 3.85
C ASN A 49 -15.78 -18.06 2.90
N VAL A 50 -16.75 -18.59 2.16
CA VAL A 50 -16.55 -19.54 1.07
C VAL A 50 -16.72 -18.80 -0.24
N VAL A 51 -15.61 -18.65 -0.97
CA VAL A 51 -15.57 -17.93 -2.25
C VAL A 51 -15.41 -18.94 -3.38
N LYS A 52 -16.43 -19.06 -4.23
CA LYS A 52 -16.34 -19.90 -5.43
C LYS A 52 -15.79 -19.07 -6.58
N ILE A 53 -14.71 -19.55 -7.19
CA ILE A 53 -14.03 -18.87 -8.29
C ILE A 53 -13.99 -19.78 -9.52
N TYR A 54 -13.96 -19.15 -10.70
CA TYR A 54 -13.64 -19.80 -11.96
C TYR A 54 -12.26 -19.35 -12.41
N VAL A 55 -11.36 -20.32 -12.53
CA VAL A 55 -10.02 -20.10 -13.09
C VAL A 55 -10.16 -19.97 -14.61
N HIS A 56 -9.19 -19.33 -15.27
CA HIS A 56 -9.17 -19.13 -16.72
C HIS A 56 -9.39 -20.41 -17.55
N LYS A 57 -9.04 -21.59 -17.03
CA LYS A 57 -9.26 -22.88 -17.70
C LYS A 57 -10.70 -23.40 -17.58
N GLY A 58 -11.60 -22.67 -16.92
CA GLY A 58 -12.98 -23.07 -16.65
C GLY A 58 -13.16 -23.86 -15.35
N ASP A 59 -12.06 -24.21 -14.68
CA ASP A 59 -12.10 -24.99 -13.44
C ASP A 59 -12.76 -24.21 -12.30
N SER A 60 -13.68 -24.88 -11.60
CA SER A 60 -14.33 -24.34 -10.41
C SER A 60 -13.48 -24.66 -9.18
N VAL A 61 -12.99 -23.63 -8.50
CA VAL A 61 -12.23 -23.75 -7.26
C VAL A 61 -13.03 -23.10 -6.13
N THR A 62 -13.02 -23.73 -4.96
CA THR A 62 -13.62 -23.16 -3.75
C THR A 62 -12.51 -22.65 -2.84
N LEU A 63 -12.53 -21.37 -2.47
CA LEU A 63 -11.59 -20.77 -1.53
C LEU A 63 -12.25 -20.60 -0.16
N TYR A 64 -11.50 -20.88 0.90
CA TYR A 64 -11.88 -20.58 2.27
C TYR A 64 -11.08 -19.38 2.75
N VAL A 65 -11.77 -18.28 3.06
CA VAL A 65 -11.17 -16.97 3.31
C VAL A 65 -11.55 -16.48 4.71
N LEU A 66 -10.54 -16.09 5.49
CA LEU A 66 -10.69 -15.48 6.81
C LEU A 66 -10.08 -14.08 6.78
N HIS A 67 -10.82 -13.05 7.19
CA HIS A 67 -10.32 -11.65 7.23
C HIS A 67 -9.60 -11.19 5.95
N LYS A 68 -10.16 -11.52 4.77
CA LYS A 68 -9.59 -11.26 3.43
C LYS A 68 -8.40 -12.15 3.03
N ASN A 69 -7.84 -12.96 3.92
CA ASN A 69 -6.75 -13.88 3.61
C ASN A 69 -7.27 -15.27 3.22
N PRO A 70 -6.90 -15.80 2.03
CA PRO A 70 -7.27 -17.14 1.63
C PRO A 70 -6.43 -18.16 2.42
N LEU A 71 -7.09 -19.07 3.12
CA LEU A 71 -6.44 -20.09 3.94
C LEU A 71 -6.23 -21.40 3.18
N PHE A 72 -7.32 -21.92 2.61
CA PHE A 72 -7.32 -23.17 1.87
C PHE A 72 -8.07 -22.99 0.56
N PHE A 73 -7.68 -23.76 -0.46
CA PHE A 73 -8.45 -23.91 -1.68
C PHE A 73 -8.76 -25.38 -1.93
N GLU A 74 -9.98 -25.64 -2.38
CA GLU A 74 -10.46 -26.97 -2.74
C GLU A 74 -10.53 -27.08 -4.26
N LEU A 75 -9.82 -28.08 -4.79
CA LEU A 75 -9.83 -28.47 -6.20
C LEU A 75 -10.17 -29.95 -6.28
N GLU A 76 -11.20 -30.30 -7.05
CA GLU A 76 -11.63 -31.69 -7.26
C GLU A 76 -11.84 -32.49 -5.94
N LYS A 77 -12.39 -31.84 -4.91
CA LYS A 77 -12.62 -32.41 -3.56
C LYS A 77 -11.36 -32.66 -2.73
N ARG A 78 -10.20 -32.14 -3.15
CA ARG A 78 -8.96 -32.15 -2.37
C ARG A 78 -8.67 -30.74 -1.86
N LEU A 79 -8.30 -30.65 -0.58
CA LEU A 79 -7.93 -29.40 0.08
C LEU A 79 -6.43 -29.16 -0.03
N TYR A 80 -6.06 -27.91 -0.35
CA TYR A 80 -4.69 -27.45 -0.44
C TYR A 80 -4.51 -26.18 0.41
N PRO A 81 -3.46 -26.08 1.23
CA PRO A 81 -3.15 -24.85 1.96
C PRO A 81 -2.61 -23.79 1.00
N THR A 82 -2.86 -22.52 1.30
CA THR A 82 -2.20 -21.41 0.60
C THR A 82 -0.80 -21.16 1.17
N VAL A 83 0.02 -20.37 0.45
CA VAL A 83 1.33 -19.96 0.96
C VAL A 83 1.21 -19.23 2.31
N TYR A 84 0.12 -18.50 2.55
CA TYR A 84 -0.13 -17.82 3.82
C TYR A 84 -0.25 -18.78 5.01
N VAL A 85 -0.95 -19.91 4.84
CA VAL A 85 -1.06 -20.93 5.89
C VAL A 85 0.29 -21.61 6.10
N LEU A 86 1.01 -21.89 5.02
CA LEU A 86 2.34 -22.49 5.09
C LEU A 86 3.39 -21.59 5.74
N TRP A 87 3.25 -20.27 5.68
CA TRP A 87 4.14 -19.36 6.39
C TRP A 87 3.94 -19.38 7.91
N ARG A 88 2.71 -19.68 8.36
CA ARG A 88 2.40 -19.89 9.78
C ARG A 88 2.80 -21.29 10.24
N TYR A 89 2.52 -22.31 9.42
CA TYR A 89 2.76 -23.72 9.72
C TYR A 89 3.56 -24.39 8.59
N PRO A 90 4.88 -24.17 8.51
CA PRO A 90 5.71 -24.67 7.41
C PRO A 90 5.91 -26.19 7.41
N THR A 91 5.64 -26.86 8.53
CA THR A 91 5.83 -28.31 8.73
C THR A 91 4.62 -29.15 8.32
N ILE A 92 3.52 -28.53 7.88
CA ILE A 92 2.27 -29.22 7.53
C ILE A 92 2.38 -30.07 6.25
N LEU A 93 3.30 -29.72 5.35
CA LEU A 93 3.53 -30.44 4.09
C LEU A 93 4.99 -30.89 3.97
N PRO A 94 5.25 -32.02 3.27
CA PRO A 94 6.58 -32.34 2.78
C PRO A 94 7.13 -31.22 1.89
N THR A 95 8.43 -30.93 2.03
CA THR A 95 9.04 -29.73 1.43
C THR A 95 10.18 -30.08 0.49
N PHE A 96 10.13 -29.52 -0.72
CA PHE A 96 11.21 -29.57 -1.70
C PHE A 96 11.96 -28.25 -1.75
N ARG A 97 13.30 -28.30 -1.73
CA ARG A 97 14.15 -27.12 -1.80
C ARG A 97 14.57 -26.85 -3.24
N THR A 98 14.59 -25.60 -3.68
CA THR A 98 15.02 -25.20 -5.03
C THR A 98 15.89 -23.95 -5.01
N TRP A 99 16.61 -23.70 -6.10
CA TRP A 99 17.44 -22.51 -6.27
C TRP A 99 16.61 -21.23 -6.51
N PRO A 100 17.10 -20.04 -6.06
CA PRO A 100 16.41 -18.77 -6.27
C PRO A 100 16.01 -18.43 -7.72
N PRO A 101 16.83 -18.71 -8.77
CA PRO A 101 16.43 -18.43 -10.16
C PRO A 101 15.18 -19.19 -10.61
N VAL A 102 14.93 -20.38 -10.03
CA VAL A 102 13.76 -21.20 -10.35
C VAL A 102 12.47 -20.52 -9.88
N LEU A 103 12.52 -19.70 -8.83
CA LEU A 103 11.35 -18.96 -8.34
C LEU A 103 10.69 -18.14 -9.45
N GLN A 104 11.47 -17.41 -10.25
CA GLN A 104 10.91 -16.58 -11.34
C GLN A 104 10.11 -17.41 -12.35
N LYS A 105 10.55 -18.65 -12.61
CA LYS A 105 9.84 -19.59 -13.48
C LYS A 105 8.58 -20.16 -12.80
N LEU A 106 8.64 -20.45 -11.50
CA LEU A 106 7.48 -20.91 -10.71
C LEU A 106 6.38 -19.84 -10.64
N ILE A 107 6.75 -18.56 -10.43
CA ILE A 107 5.82 -17.42 -10.46
C ILE A 107 5.14 -17.32 -11.84
N GLY A 108 5.89 -17.59 -12.91
CA GLY A 108 5.37 -17.69 -14.28
C GLY A 108 4.43 -18.88 -14.53
N GLY A 109 4.23 -19.76 -13.55
CA GLY A 109 3.35 -20.94 -13.66
C GLY A 109 4.01 -22.21 -14.16
N ALA A 110 5.34 -22.25 -14.22
CA ALA A 110 6.06 -23.47 -14.56
C ALA A 110 6.00 -24.49 -13.40
N ASP A 111 6.10 -25.77 -13.75
CA ASP A 111 6.26 -26.84 -12.78
C ASP A 111 7.71 -26.93 -12.29
N LEU A 112 7.91 -27.49 -11.09
CA LEU A 112 9.26 -27.73 -10.58
C LEU A 112 9.83 -28.98 -11.26
N MET A 113 10.86 -28.77 -12.07
CA MET A 113 11.60 -29.86 -12.70
C MET A 113 12.61 -30.44 -11.71
N LEU A 114 12.78 -31.76 -11.72
CA LEU A 114 13.69 -32.49 -10.82
C LEU A 114 15.14 -31.96 -10.84
N PRO A 115 15.73 -31.51 -11.97
CA PRO A 115 17.08 -30.91 -11.96
C PRO A 115 17.19 -29.62 -11.13
N GLY A 116 16.07 -28.93 -10.90
CA GLY A 116 16.02 -27.73 -10.07
C GLY A 116 15.93 -28.02 -8.56
N VAL A 117 15.65 -29.27 -8.19
CA VAL A 117 15.51 -29.68 -6.79
C VAL A 117 16.89 -29.84 -6.15
N VAL A 118 17.08 -29.16 -5.03
CA VAL A 118 18.26 -29.30 -4.18
C VAL A 118 17.96 -30.36 -3.14
N ALA A 119 18.69 -31.49 -3.22
CA ALA A 119 18.61 -32.53 -2.20
C ALA A 119 19.38 -32.06 -0.95
N PRO A 120 18.73 -31.92 0.22
CA PRO A 120 19.44 -31.64 1.47
C PRO A 120 20.26 -32.86 1.91
N SER A 121 21.18 -32.66 2.85
CA SER A 121 22.00 -33.74 3.42
C SER A 121 21.18 -34.86 4.08
N SER A 122 19.95 -34.55 4.50
CA SER A 122 18.94 -35.47 5.03
C SER A 122 18.19 -36.29 3.96
N GLY A 123 18.39 -35.97 2.67
CA GLY A 123 17.73 -36.62 1.54
C GLY A 123 16.39 -35.99 1.14
N LEU A 124 15.84 -36.45 0.02
CA LEU A 124 14.52 -35.99 -0.47
C LEU A 124 13.40 -36.43 0.49
N PRO A 125 12.31 -35.64 0.60
CA PRO A 125 11.16 -36.03 1.40
C PRO A 125 10.52 -37.32 0.85
N ASP A 126 10.01 -38.16 1.74
CA ASP A 126 9.28 -39.36 1.37
C ASP A 126 7.86 -38.98 0.92
N VAL A 127 7.63 -39.00 -0.40
CA VAL A 127 6.35 -38.62 -1.02
C VAL A 127 5.95 -39.62 -2.10
N LYS A 128 4.64 -39.83 -2.22
CA LYS A 128 4.02 -40.61 -3.30
C LYS A 128 3.50 -39.68 -4.39
N GLN A 129 3.30 -40.25 -5.58
CA GLN A 129 2.66 -39.53 -6.67
C GLN A 129 1.27 -39.03 -6.25
N GLY A 130 1.04 -37.73 -6.43
CA GLY A 130 -0.21 -37.05 -6.09
C GLY A 130 -0.30 -36.53 -4.65
N ASP A 131 0.73 -36.72 -3.83
CA ASP A 131 0.79 -36.13 -2.49
C ASP A 131 0.99 -34.62 -2.55
N CYS A 132 0.36 -33.89 -1.63
CA CYS A 132 0.54 -32.45 -1.48
C CYS A 132 1.94 -32.14 -0.96
N CYS A 133 2.62 -31.20 -1.61
CA CYS A 133 3.96 -30.77 -1.20
C CYS A 133 4.13 -29.27 -1.34
N SER A 134 5.11 -28.75 -0.59
CA SER A 134 5.51 -27.35 -0.63
C SER A 134 6.91 -27.21 -1.24
N VAL A 135 7.20 -26.02 -1.78
CA VAL A 135 8.50 -25.69 -2.36
C VAL A 135 9.11 -24.51 -1.61
N THR A 136 10.34 -24.63 -1.15
CA THR A 136 11.13 -23.59 -0.46
C THR A 136 12.40 -23.25 -1.22
N LEU A 137 13.07 -22.17 -0.82
CA LEU A 137 14.33 -21.76 -1.43
C LEU A 137 15.53 -22.17 -0.58
N VAL A 138 16.72 -22.19 -1.20
CA VAL A 138 17.98 -22.43 -0.48
C VAL A 138 18.24 -21.38 0.62
N ASN A 139 17.76 -20.16 0.46
CA ASN A 139 18.02 -19.06 1.39
C ASN A 139 16.86 -18.76 2.37
N ASN A 140 15.71 -19.41 2.23
CA ASN A 140 14.54 -19.14 3.07
C ASN A 140 13.67 -20.39 3.23
N ARG A 141 13.36 -20.73 4.49
CA ARG A 141 12.45 -21.84 4.83
C ARG A 141 10.98 -21.53 4.56
N ALA A 142 10.61 -20.28 4.32
CA ALA A 142 9.23 -19.94 3.98
C ALA A 142 8.82 -20.55 2.63
N PRO A 143 7.74 -21.35 2.56
CA PRO A 143 7.31 -21.93 1.30
C PRO A 143 6.89 -20.88 0.28
N VAL A 144 7.43 -20.98 -0.93
CA VAL A 144 7.17 -20.05 -2.04
C VAL A 144 6.15 -20.62 -3.04
N ALA A 145 5.91 -21.92 -3.02
CA ALA A 145 4.88 -22.55 -3.85
C ALA A 145 4.29 -23.81 -3.20
N VAL A 146 3.10 -24.18 -3.67
CA VAL A 146 2.33 -25.35 -3.25
C VAL A 146 1.91 -26.13 -4.49
N GLY A 147 2.06 -27.45 -4.43
CA GLY A 147 1.80 -28.33 -5.56
C GLY A 147 1.54 -29.78 -5.16
N THR A 148 1.52 -30.64 -6.17
CA THR A 148 1.43 -32.09 -6.00
C THR A 148 2.65 -32.78 -6.58
N ALA A 149 3.13 -33.83 -5.92
CA ALA A 149 4.25 -34.62 -6.43
C ALA A 149 3.83 -35.33 -7.74
N ALA A 150 4.56 -35.11 -8.82
CA ALA A 150 4.28 -35.70 -10.12
C ALA A 150 4.73 -37.17 -10.20
N VAL A 151 5.74 -37.52 -9.42
CA VAL A 151 6.36 -38.86 -9.32
C VAL A 151 6.67 -39.16 -7.85
N SER A 152 6.83 -40.43 -7.50
CA SER A 152 7.24 -40.85 -6.15
C SER A 152 8.74 -40.63 -5.90
N ARG A 153 9.16 -40.59 -4.62
CA ARG A 153 10.59 -40.46 -4.25
C ARG A 153 11.48 -41.49 -4.95
N ASP A 154 11.06 -42.76 -4.97
CA ASP A 154 11.84 -43.84 -5.57
C ASP A 154 11.98 -43.68 -7.10
N GLU A 155 10.94 -43.19 -7.75
CA GLU A 155 10.95 -42.86 -9.17
C GLU A 155 11.84 -41.64 -9.47
N MET A 156 11.85 -40.62 -8.60
CA MET A 156 12.75 -39.46 -8.75
C MET A 156 14.22 -39.90 -8.80
N HIS A 157 14.59 -40.83 -7.91
CA HIS A 157 15.93 -41.42 -7.89
C HIS A 157 16.19 -42.31 -9.11
N SER A 158 15.22 -43.13 -9.50
CA SER A 158 15.33 -44.04 -10.65
C SER A 158 15.47 -43.29 -11.99
N LEU A 159 14.83 -42.12 -12.10
CA LEU A 159 14.91 -41.24 -13.26
C LEU A 159 16.17 -40.36 -13.28
N GLY A 160 17.04 -40.49 -12.26
CA GLY A 160 18.25 -39.69 -12.14
C GLY A 160 17.98 -38.19 -12.05
N MET A 161 16.92 -37.80 -11.31
CA MET A 161 16.49 -36.41 -11.16
C MET A 161 16.17 -35.70 -12.48
N LYS A 162 15.61 -36.41 -13.47
CA LYS A 162 15.16 -35.84 -14.74
C LYS A 162 13.65 -35.90 -14.90
N GLY A 163 13.09 -34.84 -15.46
CA GLY A 163 11.64 -34.71 -15.70
C GLY A 163 10.95 -33.82 -14.66
N ARG A 164 9.61 -33.92 -14.61
CA ARG A 164 8.77 -33.12 -13.73
C ARG A 164 8.75 -33.73 -12.33
N GLY A 165 9.08 -32.93 -11.31
CA GLY A 165 9.05 -33.36 -9.91
C GLY A 165 7.76 -32.97 -9.21
N VAL A 166 7.39 -31.70 -9.26
CA VAL A 166 6.20 -31.15 -8.59
C VAL A 166 5.36 -30.35 -9.57
N CYS A 167 4.08 -30.68 -9.68
CA CYS A 167 3.07 -29.92 -10.41
C CYS A 167 2.62 -28.72 -9.55
N VAL A 168 2.92 -27.50 -9.99
CA VAL A 168 2.72 -26.30 -9.18
C VAL A 168 1.30 -25.77 -9.33
N LEU A 169 0.56 -25.73 -8.22
CA LEU A 169 -0.81 -25.26 -8.18
C LEU A 169 -0.88 -23.77 -7.82
N HIS A 170 -0.17 -23.37 -6.77
CA HIS A 170 -0.20 -22.02 -6.22
C HIS A 170 1.22 -21.54 -5.91
N ALA A 171 1.54 -20.28 -6.18
CA ALA A 171 2.85 -19.70 -5.94
C ALA A 171 2.76 -18.30 -5.32
N TYR A 172 3.82 -17.88 -4.66
CA TYR A 172 4.03 -16.49 -4.24
C TYR A 172 3.92 -15.56 -5.46
N MET A 173 3.32 -14.38 -5.28
CA MET A 173 3.02 -13.40 -6.34
C MET A 173 2.01 -13.82 -7.42
N ASP A 174 1.34 -14.97 -7.28
CA ASP A 174 0.23 -15.31 -8.18
C ASP A 174 -1.07 -14.56 -7.81
N ASN A 175 -2.13 -14.74 -8.59
CA ASN A 175 -3.39 -14.02 -8.36
C ASN A 175 -4.12 -14.46 -7.08
N LEU A 176 -3.85 -15.66 -6.56
CA LEU A 176 -4.45 -16.12 -5.30
C LEU A 176 -3.74 -15.47 -4.11
N TRP A 177 -2.41 -15.31 -4.20
CA TRP A 177 -1.66 -14.48 -3.27
C TRP A 177 -2.11 -13.01 -3.36
N ALA A 178 -2.24 -12.47 -4.58
CA ALA A 178 -2.67 -11.08 -4.78
C ALA A 178 -4.10 -10.79 -4.28
N PHE A 179 -4.92 -11.83 -4.12
CA PHE A 179 -6.26 -11.76 -3.54
C PHE A 179 -6.25 -11.56 -2.01
N GLY A 180 -5.17 -11.98 -1.33
CA GLY A 180 -4.98 -11.78 0.11
C GLY A 180 -4.40 -10.41 0.47
N ASP A 181 -3.76 -10.33 1.63
CA ASP A 181 -3.11 -9.13 2.16
C ASP A 181 -1.83 -8.70 1.43
N LYS A 182 -1.34 -9.49 0.46
CA LYS A 182 -0.10 -9.26 -0.29
C LYS A 182 1.16 -9.16 0.60
N SER A 183 1.15 -9.81 1.76
CA SER A 183 2.34 -9.93 2.60
C SER A 183 3.45 -10.75 1.91
N GLY A 184 4.71 -10.38 2.15
CA GLY A 184 5.87 -11.12 1.65
C GLY A 184 6.19 -12.35 2.50
N PRO A 185 6.96 -13.31 1.96
CA PRO A 185 7.39 -14.47 2.74
C PRO A 185 8.24 -14.03 3.94
N PRO A 186 7.98 -14.53 5.15
CA PRO A 186 8.77 -14.18 6.33
C PRO A 186 10.22 -14.65 6.16
N PRO A 187 11.22 -13.90 6.66
CA PRO A 187 12.60 -14.35 6.68
C PRO A 187 12.74 -15.44 7.75
N LEU A 188 12.71 -16.70 7.32
CA LEU A 188 12.98 -17.86 8.17
C LEU A 188 14.36 -18.40 7.81
N PRO A 189 15.44 -17.95 8.51
CA PRO A 189 16.80 -18.31 8.16
C PRO A 189 17.03 -19.82 8.29
N ASP A 190 17.73 -20.38 7.31
CA ASP A 190 18.18 -21.77 7.32
C ASP A 190 19.42 -21.91 8.22
N ALA A 191 19.31 -22.67 9.31
CA ALA A 191 20.43 -22.97 10.22
C ALA A 191 21.59 -23.74 9.53
N GLU A 192 21.40 -24.23 8.32
CA GLU A 192 22.41 -24.94 7.52
C GLU A 192 23.21 -24.01 6.59
N SER A 193 22.88 -22.72 6.51
CA SER A 193 23.48 -21.80 5.52
C SER A 193 24.77 -21.11 5.99
N GLU A 194 25.27 -21.37 7.20
CA GLU A 194 26.55 -20.79 7.67
C GLU A 194 27.80 -21.54 7.12
N GLY A 195 27.63 -22.59 6.31
CA GLY A 195 28.71 -23.49 5.92
C GLY A 195 29.25 -23.42 4.48
N GLN A 196 28.63 -22.68 3.55
CA GLN A 196 29.09 -22.68 2.15
C GLN A 196 29.32 -21.26 1.64
N GLY A 197 30.62 -20.91 1.63
CA GLY A 197 31.14 -19.66 1.12
C GLY A 197 30.83 -19.44 -0.36
N VAL A 198 30.65 -18.16 -0.65
CA VAL A 198 30.60 -17.50 -1.95
C VAL A 198 31.62 -18.10 -2.93
N ASN A 199 31.14 -18.62 -4.05
CA ASN A 199 31.88 -18.58 -5.31
C ASN A 199 30.88 -18.29 -6.42
N GLY A 200 30.97 -17.06 -6.93
CA GLY A 200 30.23 -16.64 -8.10
C GLY A 200 30.86 -17.23 -9.35
N GLU A 201 30.03 -17.89 -10.16
CA GLU A 201 30.27 -18.05 -11.58
C GLU A 201 28.94 -17.78 -12.29
N GLU A 202 28.94 -16.72 -13.09
CA GLU A 202 27.88 -16.33 -14.00
C GLU A 202 27.68 -17.43 -15.04
N TYR A 203 26.45 -17.89 -15.22
CA TYR A 203 26.04 -18.65 -16.41
C TYR A 203 24.93 -17.90 -17.11
N GLU A 204 25.26 -17.38 -18.29
CA GLU A 204 24.32 -16.77 -19.23
C GLU A 204 23.32 -17.83 -19.72
N VAL A 205 22.04 -17.47 -19.78
CA VAL A 205 21.00 -18.29 -20.41
C VAL A 205 20.41 -17.48 -21.56
N ASP A 206 20.61 -18.02 -22.75
CA ASP A 206 20.14 -17.57 -24.05
C ASP A 206 18.60 -17.60 -24.11
N ASP A 207 18.01 -16.50 -24.59
CA ASP A 207 16.58 -16.31 -24.79
C ASP A 207 16.13 -17.07 -26.06
N MET A 208 15.10 -17.89 -25.94
CA MET A 208 14.27 -18.29 -27.08
C MET A 208 12.80 -18.07 -26.71
N GLU A 209 12.27 -16.96 -27.22
CA GLU A 209 10.85 -16.63 -27.25
C GLU A 209 10.14 -17.51 -28.28
N GLU A 210 9.01 -18.12 -27.89
CA GLU A 210 7.98 -18.53 -28.84
C GLU A 210 6.67 -17.80 -28.50
N GLU A 211 6.31 -16.91 -29.42
CA GLU A 211 5.01 -16.26 -29.54
C GLU A 211 3.94 -17.29 -29.91
N GLU A 212 2.73 -17.18 -29.36
CA GLU A 212 1.52 -17.38 -30.16
C GLU A 212 0.35 -16.55 -29.65
N ALA A 213 -0.44 -16.10 -30.61
CA ALA A 213 -1.35 -14.97 -30.60
C ALA A 213 -2.81 -15.42 -30.84
N GLU A 214 -3.75 -14.58 -30.39
CA GLU A 214 -5.11 -14.38 -30.94
C GLU A 214 -6.13 -15.56 -30.83
N LYS A 215 -7.46 -15.42 -30.81
CA LYS A 215 -8.42 -14.32 -31.01
C LYS A 215 -9.80 -14.70 -30.44
N CYS A 216 -10.61 -13.67 -30.22
CA CYS A 216 -12.01 -13.64 -29.80
C CYS A 216 -13.00 -14.26 -30.81
N VAL A 217 -14.20 -14.67 -30.35
CA VAL A 217 -15.51 -14.30 -30.96
C VAL A 217 -16.60 -14.26 -29.88
N GLU A 218 -17.48 -13.28 -30.03
CA GLU A 218 -18.65 -12.88 -29.24
C GLU A 218 -19.85 -13.82 -29.42
N GLU A 219 -20.84 -13.78 -28.51
CA GLU A 219 -22.25 -13.64 -28.90
C GLU A 219 -23.14 -13.24 -27.71
N GLU A 220 -24.10 -12.39 -28.03
CA GLU A 220 -25.04 -11.66 -27.18
C GLU A 220 -26.20 -12.54 -26.66
N GLN A 221 -26.83 -12.15 -25.55
CA GLN A 221 -28.25 -11.76 -25.48
C GLN A 221 -28.75 -11.55 -24.03
N SER A 222 -29.64 -10.56 -23.92
CA SER A 222 -30.37 -10.03 -22.76
C SER A 222 -31.69 -10.83 -22.54
N PRO A 223 -32.74 -10.40 -21.77
CA PRO A 223 -32.92 -9.28 -20.82
C PRO A 223 -33.74 -9.57 -19.51
N CYS A 224 -33.72 -8.57 -18.59
CA CYS A 224 -34.73 -8.07 -17.62
C CYS A 224 -35.81 -8.96 -16.94
N GLN A 225 -36.03 -8.73 -15.62
CA GLN A 225 -37.23 -8.15 -14.96
C GLN A 225 -37.20 -8.36 -13.40
N THR A 226 -37.12 -7.30 -12.56
CA THR A 226 -38.18 -6.55 -11.81
C THR A 226 -39.04 -7.33 -10.80
N VAL A 227 -38.92 -7.00 -9.49
CA VAL A 227 -39.97 -6.89 -8.42
C VAL A 227 -39.32 -6.11 -7.23
N THR A 228 -39.56 -4.82 -6.95
CA THR A 228 -40.58 -4.13 -6.09
C THR A 228 -40.84 -4.70 -4.69
N ASP A 229 -40.54 -3.92 -3.63
CA ASP A 229 -41.42 -3.48 -2.51
C ASP A 229 -40.60 -3.09 -1.25
N GLN A 230 -40.67 -1.81 -0.85
CA GLN A 230 -41.36 -1.25 0.34
C GLN A 230 -40.55 -1.41 1.65
N ALA A 231 -39.93 -0.37 2.23
CA ALA A 231 -40.44 0.88 2.84
C ALA A 231 -41.00 0.74 4.27
N CYS A 232 -40.62 1.73 5.09
CA CYS A 232 -41.06 2.13 6.46
C CYS A 232 -40.10 1.72 7.60
N SER A 233 -39.28 2.62 8.17
CA SER A 233 -39.49 3.89 8.92
C SER A 233 -39.54 3.66 10.43
N GLY A 234 -38.73 4.42 11.17
CA GLY A 234 -38.81 4.55 12.63
C GLY A 234 -37.70 5.45 13.17
N ILE A 235 -38.06 6.69 13.49
CA ILE A 235 -37.27 7.73 14.17
C ILE A 235 -37.56 7.61 15.67
N GLU A 236 -36.55 7.78 16.53
CA GLU A 236 -36.58 8.38 17.89
C GLU A 236 -35.18 8.18 18.50
N GLU A 237 -34.33 9.21 18.64
CA GLU A 237 -34.30 10.29 19.64
C GLU A 237 -33.51 9.92 20.92
N LEU A 238 -32.68 10.87 21.35
CA LEU A 238 -31.67 10.80 22.41
C LEU A 238 -32.26 10.58 23.81
N SER A 239 -31.50 9.92 24.70
CA SER A 239 -31.30 10.42 26.07
C SER A 239 -30.22 9.67 26.86
N LEU A 240 -29.45 10.45 27.61
CA LEU A 240 -28.47 10.07 28.63
C LEU A 240 -29.20 9.73 29.94
N THR A 241 -28.79 8.68 30.63
CA THR A 241 -28.93 8.58 32.10
C THR A 241 -27.80 7.79 32.72
N GLU A 242 -27.29 8.35 33.80
CA GLU A 242 -26.32 7.82 34.75
C GLU A 242 -26.93 6.69 35.58
N GLN A 243 -26.13 5.69 35.97
CA GLN A 243 -26.39 4.87 37.16
C GLN A 243 -25.08 4.35 37.75
N GLU A 244 -24.84 4.75 39.00
CA GLU A 244 -23.82 4.21 39.91
C GLU A 244 -24.33 2.89 40.50
N GLU A 245 -23.45 1.88 40.68
CA GLU A 245 -23.60 0.90 41.76
C GLU A 245 -22.22 0.43 42.28
N GLU A 246 -22.13 0.35 43.61
CA GLU A 246 -20.98 -0.04 44.43
C GLU A 246 -20.99 -1.55 44.78
N LYS A 247 -19.77 -2.09 44.96
CA LYS A 247 -19.30 -3.12 45.92
C LYS A 247 -19.50 -4.63 45.69
N GLY A 248 -18.37 -5.34 45.84
CA GLY A 248 -18.26 -6.74 46.28
C GLY A 248 -16.80 -7.24 46.27
N ASP A 249 -16.23 -7.41 47.47
CA ASP A 249 -14.82 -7.72 47.82
C ASP A 249 -14.61 -9.22 48.13
N LYS A 250 -13.42 -9.79 47.81
CA LYS A 250 -12.49 -10.55 48.71
C LYS A 250 -11.61 -11.64 48.06
N GLY A 251 -10.31 -11.59 48.43
CA GLY A 251 -9.39 -12.72 48.73
C GLY A 251 -8.27 -12.97 47.71
N ASN A 252 -7.05 -12.40 47.87
CA ASN A 252 -5.82 -12.86 48.59
C ASN A 252 -5.19 -14.15 48.02
N GLU A 253 -3.87 -14.41 47.92
CA GLU A 253 -2.52 -13.78 48.08
C GLU A 253 -1.56 -14.88 47.53
N GLU A 254 -0.40 -14.59 46.91
CA GLU A 254 0.99 -14.78 47.44
C GLU A 254 1.94 -14.47 46.25
N GLU A 255 2.81 -13.45 46.27
CA GLU A 255 4.24 -13.38 46.72
C GLU A 255 5.20 -14.27 45.87
N GLU A 256 6.38 -13.86 45.36
CA GLU A 256 7.46 -12.92 45.72
C GLU A 256 8.13 -12.39 44.39
N GLY A 257 8.93 -11.34 44.27
CA GLY A 257 9.55 -10.34 45.13
C GLY A 257 10.62 -9.56 44.31
N ASN A 258 10.68 -8.23 44.43
CA ASN A 258 11.93 -7.46 44.53
C ASN A 258 11.64 -5.96 44.76
N GLN A 259 12.29 -5.43 45.79
CA GLN A 259 12.19 -4.07 46.30
C GLN A 259 13.05 -3.10 45.47
N ASP A 260 12.44 -2.07 44.87
CA ASP A 260 12.76 -0.66 45.17
C ASP A 260 11.71 0.27 44.53
N ASP A 261 11.46 1.44 45.14
CA ASP A 261 10.51 2.51 44.78
C ASP A 261 9.00 2.32 45.09
N GLN A 262 8.64 2.32 46.38
CA GLN A 262 7.31 2.77 46.80
C GLN A 262 7.21 4.31 46.72
N LYS A 263 6.88 4.84 45.54
CA LYS A 263 6.20 6.15 45.43
C LYS A 263 4.69 5.90 45.38
N MET A 264 3.95 6.56 46.25
CA MET A 264 2.48 6.54 46.26
C MET A 264 1.95 6.74 44.83
N PRO A 265 0.97 5.94 44.34
CA PRO A 265 0.43 6.06 42.98
C PRO A 265 -0.04 7.48 42.62
N GLN A 266 -0.38 8.30 43.61
CA GLN A 266 -0.79 9.69 43.46
C GLN A 266 0.38 10.64 43.14
N GLU A 267 1.55 10.46 43.76
CA GLU A 267 2.72 11.33 43.53
C GLU A 267 3.31 11.13 42.13
N LEU A 268 3.26 9.88 41.62
CA LEU A 268 3.64 9.58 40.24
C LEU A 268 2.70 10.27 39.24
N MET A 269 1.40 10.30 39.53
CA MET A 269 0.41 10.98 38.67
C MET A 269 0.53 12.50 38.75
N ASP A 270 0.85 13.05 39.92
CA ASP A 270 1.11 14.47 40.10
C ASP A 270 2.37 14.91 39.34
N ALA A 271 3.45 14.11 39.40
CA ALA A 271 4.67 14.36 38.64
C ALA A 271 4.44 14.30 37.12
N LEU A 272 3.66 13.31 36.64
CA LEU A 272 3.27 13.21 35.24
C LEU A 272 2.39 14.40 34.81
N LEU A 273 1.45 14.82 35.65
CA LEU A 273 0.58 15.97 35.40
C LEU A 273 1.38 17.26 35.29
N LEU A 274 2.34 17.48 36.20
CA LEU A 274 3.23 18.63 36.16
C LEU A 274 4.14 18.60 34.92
N GLN A 275 4.70 17.45 34.57
CA GLN A 275 5.54 17.29 33.38
C GLN A 275 4.77 17.59 32.09
N CYS A 276 3.57 17.02 31.93
CA CYS A 276 2.72 17.27 30.76
C CYS A 276 2.27 18.74 30.69
N PHE A 277 1.98 19.35 31.84
CA PHE A 277 1.61 20.76 31.94
C PHE A 277 2.75 21.69 31.49
N LEU A 278 3.97 21.47 31.98
CA LEU A 278 5.14 22.27 31.62
C LEU A 278 5.55 22.05 30.16
N HIS A 279 5.47 20.83 29.65
CA HIS A 279 5.74 20.52 28.25
C HIS A 279 4.70 21.21 27.32
N ALA A 280 3.41 21.13 27.67
CA ALA A 280 2.33 21.78 26.92
C ALA A 280 2.50 23.30 26.87
N LEU A 281 2.86 23.92 27.99
CA LEU A 281 3.16 25.36 28.05
C LEU A 281 4.35 25.72 27.16
N LYS A 282 5.46 24.98 27.21
CA LYS A 282 6.68 25.31 26.49
C LYS A 282 6.61 25.05 24.98
N SER A 283 5.91 23.99 24.55
CA SER A 283 5.86 23.57 23.15
C SER A 283 4.69 24.19 22.37
N LYS A 284 3.48 24.28 22.97
CA LYS A 284 2.25 24.54 22.20
C LYS A 284 1.51 25.84 22.52
N VAL A 285 1.90 26.60 23.55
CA VAL A 285 1.21 27.85 23.92
C VAL A 285 2.02 29.07 23.48
N LYS A 286 1.43 29.95 22.66
CA LYS A 286 2.02 31.25 22.30
C LYS A 286 1.39 32.38 23.11
N LYS A 287 2.10 33.51 23.28
CA LYS A 287 1.57 34.69 23.99
C LYS A 287 0.30 35.28 23.36
N THR A 288 0.08 35.02 22.08
CA THR A 288 -1.10 35.44 21.31
C THR A 288 -2.36 34.66 21.64
N ASP A 289 -2.23 33.51 22.28
CA ASP A 289 -3.35 32.58 22.48
C ASP A 289 -4.06 32.83 23.82
N LEU A 290 -3.50 33.69 24.67
CA LEU A 290 -4.07 34.06 25.97
C LEU A 290 -5.11 35.18 25.83
N PRO A 291 -6.27 35.09 26.52
CA PRO A 291 -6.63 34.14 27.57
C PRO A 291 -7.15 32.78 27.03
N LEU A 292 -6.59 31.67 27.53
CA LEU A 292 -6.96 30.31 27.14
C LEU A 292 -7.96 29.68 28.11
N LEU A 293 -8.94 28.97 27.56
CA LEU A 293 -9.90 28.22 28.35
C LEU A 293 -9.24 26.96 28.95
N THR A 294 -9.42 26.75 30.25
CA THR A 294 -8.77 25.65 30.99
C THR A 294 -9.15 24.26 30.45
N SER A 295 -10.39 24.07 30.01
CA SER A 295 -10.86 22.81 29.42
C SER A 295 -10.23 22.52 28.05
N THR A 296 -10.10 23.55 27.20
CA THR A 296 -9.43 23.48 25.90
C THR A 296 -7.94 23.21 26.08
N PHE A 297 -7.31 23.86 27.06
CA PHE A 297 -5.89 23.66 27.37
C PHE A 297 -5.59 22.21 27.78
N LEU A 298 -6.41 21.63 28.66
CA LEU A 298 -6.27 20.22 29.04
C LEU A 298 -6.46 19.28 27.83
N ARG A 299 -7.57 19.43 27.11
CA ARG A 299 -7.94 18.51 26.01
C ARG A 299 -6.94 18.55 24.85
N ASN A 300 -6.56 19.75 24.42
CA ASN A 300 -5.81 19.92 23.17
C ASN A 300 -4.30 19.98 23.39
N HIS A 301 -3.84 20.48 24.54
CA HIS A 301 -2.42 20.70 24.77
C HIS A 301 -1.84 19.72 25.78
N MET A 302 -2.52 19.36 26.88
CA MET A 302 -1.94 18.46 27.88
C MET A 302 -1.99 16.99 27.49
N PHE A 303 -3.12 16.48 26.95
CA PHE A 303 -3.21 15.08 26.52
C PHE A 303 -2.28 14.76 25.34
N ALA A 304 -2.12 15.72 24.40
CA ALA A 304 -1.25 15.55 23.24
C ALA A 304 0.24 15.54 23.59
N CYS A 305 0.61 15.88 24.83
CA CYS A 305 1.98 15.94 25.31
C CYS A 305 2.29 14.81 26.32
N CYS A 306 1.40 13.83 26.44
CA CYS A 306 1.57 12.69 27.33
C CYS A 306 2.45 11.62 26.65
N PRO A 307 3.46 11.06 27.33
CA PRO A 307 4.34 10.04 26.75
C PRO A 307 3.56 8.77 26.37
N SER A 308 3.94 8.15 25.24
CA SER A 308 3.31 6.95 24.69
C SER A 308 3.21 5.83 25.74
N GLY A 309 1.99 5.37 26.01
CA GLY A 309 1.71 4.29 26.97
C GLY A 309 1.23 4.73 28.37
N LYS A 310 1.10 6.04 28.66
CA LYS A 310 0.53 6.54 29.93
C LYS A 310 -0.74 7.38 29.69
N GLN A 311 -1.80 7.14 30.48
CA GLN A 311 -3.05 7.90 30.43
C GLN A 311 -3.11 8.94 31.56
N LEU A 312 -3.36 10.20 31.22
CA LEU A 312 -3.43 11.30 32.18
C LEU A 312 -4.81 11.37 32.85
N ASP A 313 -4.93 10.89 34.09
CA ASP A 313 -6.17 10.89 34.88
C ASP A 313 -6.12 11.90 36.04
N ILE A 314 -6.78 13.06 35.90
CA ILE A 314 -6.85 14.10 36.95
C ILE A 314 -7.61 13.61 38.20
N LYS A 315 -8.50 12.62 38.06
CA LYS A 315 -9.20 12.03 39.22
C LYS A 315 -8.27 11.21 40.12
N LYS A 316 -7.16 10.70 39.57
CA LYS A 316 -6.15 9.91 40.29
C LYS A 316 -5.02 10.78 40.87
N SER A 317 -5.01 12.08 40.57
CA SER A 317 -4.06 13.04 41.13
C SER A 317 -4.48 13.51 42.52
N SER A 318 -3.55 14.06 43.32
CA SER A 318 -3.85 14.58 44.66
C SER A 318 -4.86 15.74 44.64
N TYR A 319 -4.92 16.46 43.52
CA TYR A 319 -5.78 17.62 43.36
C TYR A 319 -7.25 17.28 43.10
N LYS A 320 -7.55 16.09 42.55
CA LYS A 320 -8.88 15.54 42.19
C LYS A 320 -9.75 16.39 41.23
N LYS A 321 -9.44 17.69 41.07
CA LYS A 321 -10.10 18.68 40.22
C LYS A 321 -9.04 19.59 39.57
N LEU A 322 -9.23 19.90 38.29
CA LEU A 322 -8.32 20.75 37.52
C LEU A 322 -8.18 22.16 38.11
N SER A 323 -9.27 22.72 38.66
CA SER A 323 -9.26 24.03 39.33
C SER A 323 -8.31 24.07 40.54
N LYS A 324 -8.30 23.00 41.34
CA LYS A 324 -7.38 22.91 42.50
C LYS A 324 -5.93 22.78 42.06
N PHE A 325 -5.68 22.06 40.98
CA PHE A 325 -4.34 21.95 40.39
C PHE A 325 -3.84 23.30 39.88
N LEU A 326 -4.64 24.03 39.09
CA LEU A 326 -4.22 25.33 38.58
C LEU A 326 -4.05 26.38 39.68
N GLN A 327 -4.88 26.35 40.72
CA GLN A 327 -4.69 27.20 41.90
C GLN A 327 -3.41 26.85 42.66
N ALA A 328 -3.03 25.57 42.73
CA ALA A 328 -1.74 25.15 43.28
C ALA A 328 -0.57 25.63 42.42
N MET A 329 -0.66 25.51 41.09
CA MET A 329 0.36 26.03 40.16
C MET A 329 0.51 27.55 40.20
N GLN A 330 -0.59 28.27 40.47
CA GLN A 330 -0.57 29.72 40.67
C GLN A 330 0.04 30.11 42.03
N LYS A 331 -0.30 29.40 43.12
CA LYS A 331 0.13 29.76 44.49
C LYS A 331 1.52 29.24 44.86
N GLN A 332 1.86 28.01 44.46
CA GLN A 332 3.08 27.32 44.88
C GLN A 332 4.23 27.55 43.89
N HIS A 333 3.94 27.55 42.58
CA HIS A 333 4.96 27.64 41.54
C HIS A 333 4.99 28.99 40.80
N ASN A 334 3.99 29.86 41.04
CA ASN A 334 3.83 31.18 40.37
C ASN A 334 3.99 31.12 38.83
N LEU A 335 3.56 30.02 38.22
CA LEU A 335 3.76 29.74 36.79
C LEU A 335 2.68 30.38 35.90
N VAL A 336 1.45 30.42 36.40
CA VAL A 336 0.27 30.84 35.64
C VAL A 336 -0.66 31.69 36.50
N ARG A 337 -1.35 32.63 35.87
CA ARG A 337 -2.41 33.44 36.50
C ARG A 337 -3.76 33.04 35.93
N VAL A 338 -4.63 32.53 36.78
CA VAL A 338 -5.99 32.12 36.42
C VAL A 338 -6.99 33.20 36.83
N LYS A 339 -7.95 33.51 35.96
CA LYS A 339 -9.12 34.32 36.29
C LYS A 339 -10.39 33.65 35.79
N GLU A 340 -11.48 33.84 36.52
CA GLU A 340 -12.82 33.45 36.09
C GLU A 340 -13.37 34.55 35.18
N LEU A 341 -13.38 34.30 33.86
CA LEU A 341 -13.85 35.28 32.86
C LEU A 341 -15.37 35.21 32.66
N THR A 342 -15.98 34.05 32.90
CA THR A 342 -17.43 33.82 32.89
C THR A 342 -17.80 32.94 34.08
N LYS A 343 -18.99 33.16 34.68
CA LYS A 343 -19.44 32.43 35.88
C LYS A 343 -19.31 30.92 35.69
N GLY A 344 -18.46 30.27 36.48
CA GLY A 344 -18.19 28.83 36.48
C GLY A 344 -17.02 28.39 35.60
N VAL A 345 -16.32 29.30 34.90
CA VAL A 345 -15.31 28.93 33.90
C VAL A 345 -13.98 29.67 34.10
N GLU A 346 -12.99 28.93 34.60
CA GLU A 346 -11.62 29.41 34.82
C GLU A 346 -10.82 29.46 33.51
N SER A 347 -10.09 30.56 33.30
CA SER A 347 -9.23 30.76 32.12
C SER A 347 -7.82 31.21 32.55
N ILE A 348 -6.80 30.70 31.87
CA ILE A 348 -5.40 31.06 32.05
C ILE A 348 -5.15 32.35 31.27
N VAL A 349 -4.85 33.44 31.99
CA VAL A 349 -4.73 34.79 31.41
C VAL A 349 -3.27 35.16 31.14
N GLU A 350 -2.36 34.78 32.03
CA GLU A 350 -0.93 35.11 31.93
C GLU A 350 -0.09 33.90 32.34
N VAL A 351 1.03 33.69 31.64
CA VAL A 351 2.03 32.64 31.95
C VAL A 351 3.36 33.34 32.16
N ASP A 352 4.04 33.05 33.27
CA ASP A 352 5.38 33.61 33.54
C ASP A 352 6.48 32.70 32.97
N TRP A 353 6.90 33.05 31.75
CA TRP A 353 7.94 32.37 30.98
C TRP A 353 9.35 32.51 31.55
N LYS A 354 9.57 33.36 32.57
CA LYS A 354 10.89 33.59 33.18
C LYS A 354 11.19 32.64 34.34
N ASN A 355 10.22 31.80 34.75
CA ASN A 355 10.39 30.91 35.89
C ASN A 355 11.46 29.82 35.66
N PRO A 356 12.28 29.51 36.68
CA PRO A 356 13.37 28.54 36.59
C PRO A 356 12.92 27.10 36.29
N GLU A 357 11.70 26.71 36.71
CA GLU A 357 11.13 25.38 36.45
C GLU A 357 10.75 25.12 34.98
N LEU A 358 10.42 26.17 34.21
CA LEU A 358 10.19 26.06 32.75
C LEU A 358 11.51 25.99 31.96
N ARG A 359 12.59 26.55 32.53
CA ARG A 359 13.93 26.54 31.92
C ARG A 359 14.66 25.21 32.10
N SER A 360 14.43 24.49 33.20
CA SER A 360 15.11 23.23 33.52
C SER A 360 14.65 22.02 32.70
N ILE A 361 13.49 22.07 32.04
CA ILE A 361 13.01 20.98 31.16
C ILE A 361 13.70 21.01 29.80
N LYS A 362 14.47 19.95 29.49
CA LYS A 362 14.91 19.61 28.13
C LYS A 362 13.78 18.87 27.41
N VAL A 363 13.27 19.48 26.35
CA VAL A 363 12.26 18.88 25.47
C VAL A 363 13.01 18.00 24.45
N PRO A 364 12.61 16.72 24.21
CA PRO A 364 13.11 15.96 23.07
C PRO A 364 12.67 16.68 21.78
N GLU A 365 13.63 16.98 20.89
CA GLU A 365 13.33 17.54 19.57
C GLU A 365 12.48 16.54 18.77
N GLU A 366 11.22 16.89 18.50
CA GLU A 366 10.52 16.39 17.32
C GLU A 366 9.83 17.56 16.62
N THR A 367 10.38 17.85 15.43
CA THR A 367 9.72 18.30 14.20
C THR A 367 8.30 18.86 14.32
N ASP A 368 8.20 20.18 14.18
CA ASP A 368 7.03 20.83 13.61
C ASP A 368 6.73 20.20 12.23
N VAL A 369 5.59 19.53 12.05
CA VAL A 369 4.36 20.06 11.41
C VAL A 369 3.37 18.89 11.26
N GLU A 370 2.39 18.75 12.15
CA GLU A 370 1.15 18.06 11.78
C GLU A 370 -0.07 18.82 12.31
N ALA A 371 -0.90 19.22 11.34
CA ALA A 371 -2.23 19.74 11.56
C ALA A 371 -3.09 18.66 12.25
N THR A 372 -3.90 19.11 13.20
CA THR A 372 -4.89 18.32 13.94
C THR A 372 -5.64 17.29 13.08
N PRO A 373 -5.57 15.98 13.39
CA PRO A 373 -6.48 15.01 12.83
C PRO A 373 -7.84 15.11 13.54
N VAL A 374 -8.89 15.33 12.75
CA VAL A 374 -10.27 15.14 13.18
C VAL A 374 -10.45 13.63 13.40
N GLN A 375 -10.84 13.27 14.61
CA GLN A 375 -11.16 11.88 14.98
C GLN A 375 -12.32 11.38 14.11
N ASP A 376 -12.04 10.42 13.23
CA ASP A 376 -13.04 9.48 12.72
C ASP A 376 -12.56 8.09 13.12
N GLY A 377 -13.37 7.39 13.90
CA GLY A 377 -13.07 6.05 14.38
C GLY A 377 -13.24 5.05 13.24
N GLY A 378 -12.12 4.54 12.75
CA GLY A 378 -12.03 3.43 11.81
C GLY A 378 -10.58 3.01 11.70
N GLU A 379 -10.31 1.71 11.74
CA GLU A 379 -8.98 1.10 11.60
C GLU A 379 -8.17 1.83 10.51
N GLY A 380 -6.99 2.33 10.89
CA GLY A 380 -6.22 3.28 10.08
C GLY A 380 -5.92 2.74 8.69
N GLU A 381 -6.54 3.34 7.67
CA GLU A 381 -6.08 3.23 6.30
C GLU A 381 -4.63 3.75 6.24
N PRO A 382 -3.72 3.09 5.50
CA PRO A 382 -2.37 3.59 5.33
C PRO A 382 -2.43 4.99 4.72
N LEU A 383 -1.79 5.96 5.37
CA LEU A 383 -1.66 7.32 4.84
C LEU A 383 -1.05 7.26 3.45
N TYR A 384 -1.76 7.79 2.46
CA TYR A 384 -1.26 7.86 1.10
C TYR A 384 -0.11 8.87 1.03
N HIS A 385 1.02 8.42 0.50
CA HIS A 385 2.15 9.28 0.18
C HIS A 385 2.23 9.48 -1.35
N PRO A 386 2.33 10.73 -1.85
CA PRO A 386 2.36 10.99 -3.27
C PRO A 386 3.62 10.39 -3.91
N PRO A 387 3.52 9.78 -5.10
CA PRO A 387 4.68 9.23 -5.78
C PRO A 387 5.60 10.32 -6.33
N GLU A 388 6.90 10.01 -6.39
CA GLU A 388 7.85 10.80 -7.15
C GLU A 388 7.73 10.44 -8.64
N ILE A 389 7.38 11.43 -9.46
CA ILE A 389 7.17 11.26 -10.91
C ILE A 389 8.28 11.99 -11.64
N THR A 390 9.09 11.24 -12.40
CA THR A 390 10.20 11.78 -13.19
C THR A 390 9.96 11.50 -14.67
N THR A 391 10.06 12.55 -15.50
CA THR A 391 10.03 12.40 -16.97
C THR A 391 11.36 11.87 -17.47
N LEU A 392 11.31 10.82 -18.29
CA LEU A 392 12.45 10.15 -18.92
C LEU A 392 12.26 10.14 -20.44
N TYR A 393 13.32 9.86 -21.17
CA TYR A 393 13.29 9.82 -22.63
C TYR A 393 13.91 8.52 -23.13
N SER A 394 13.24 7.86 -24.05
CA SER A 394 13.75 6.65 -24.70
C SER A 394 14.29 6.96 -26.09
N VAL A 395 15.43 6.36 -26.43
CA VAL A 395 16.09 6.57 -27.72
C VAL A 395 15.20 6.06 -28.86
N SER A 396 14.81 6.95 -29.76
CA SER A 396 14.04 6.63 -30.96
C SER A 396 14.95 6.09 -32.06
N ALA A 397 14.40 5.32 -33.01
CA ALA A 397 15.19 4.75 -34.11
C ALA A 397 15.87 5.83 -34.97
N ARG A 398 15.23 6.98 -35.12
CA ARG A 398 15.77 8.12 -35.89
C ARG A 398 17.01 8.72 -35.26
N LEU A 399 17.07 8.74 -33.92
CA LEU A 399 18.16 9.35 -33.18
C LEU A 399 19.29 8.37 -32.86
N GLU A 400 19.12 7.07 -33.11
CA GLU A 400 20.11 6.04 -32.83
C GLU A 400 21.54 6.39 -33.28
N PRO A 401 21.78 6.99 -34.49
CA PRO A 401 23.11 7.40 -34.92
C PRO A 401 23.82 8.38 -33.97
N LEU A 402 23.06 9.26 -33.32
CA LEU A 402 23.58 10.25 -32.35
C LEU A 402 24.04 9.60 -31.04
N PHE A 403 23.52 8.40 -30.73
CA PHE A 403 23.73 7.69 -29.47
C PHE A 403 24.68 6.48 -29.59
N LEU A 404 25.15 6.17 -30.81
CA LEU A 404 26.07 5.05 -31.09
C LEU A 404 27.36 5.11 -30.25
N ASP A 405 27.97 6.30 -30.19
CA ASP A 405 29.21 6.53 -29.45
C ASP A 405 29.05 6.28 -27.93
N ALA A 406 27.86 6.53 -27.40
CA ALA A 406 27.50 6.29 -26.00
C ALA A 406 27.05 4.83 -25.74
N LYS A 407 27.12 3.95 -26.76
CA LYS A 407 26.64 2.55 -26.72
C LYS A 407 25.17 2.43 -26.27
N LYS A 408 24.32 3.42 -26.58
CA LYS A 408 22.88 3.38 -26.28
C LYS A 408 22.10 3.01 -27.53
N ARG A 409 21.35 1.91 -27.48
CA ARG A 409 20.53 1.41 -28.59
C ARG A 409 19.10 1.94 -28.50
N LYS A 410 18.32 1.76 -29.58
CA LYS A 410 16.87 2.01 -29.61
C LYS A 410 16.17 1.42 -28.37
N GLY A 411 15.32 2.22 -27.73
CA GLY A 411 14.54 1.82 -26.56
C GLY A 411 15.24 1.98 -25.20
N THR A 412 16.53 2.36 -25.18
CA THR A 412 17.22 2.68 -23.93
C THR A 412 16.61 3.93 -23.30
N ILE A 413 16.26 3.86 -22.01
CA ILE A 413 15.65 4.96 -21.25
C ILE A 413 16.75 5.78 -20.57
N LEU A 414 16.71 7.10 -20.76
CA LEU A 414 17.71 8.06 -20.30
C LEU A 414 17.05 9.24 -19.56
N GLN A 415 17.81 9.84 -18.66
CA GLN A 415 17.45 11.10 -18.00
C GLN A 415 17.73 12.31 -18.93
N PRO A 416 17.02 13.44 -18.80
CA PRO A 416 17.28 14.63 -19.62
C PRO A 416 18.72 15.14 -19.50
N ALA A 417 19.32 15.04 -18.31
CA ALA A 417 20.70 15.43 -18.06
C ALA A 417 21.70 14.52 -18.81
N GLU A 418 21.44 13.21 -18.86
CA GLU A 418 22.26 12.24 -19.58
C GLU A 418 22.19 12.50 -21.09
N VAL A 419 20.99 12.78 -21.62
CA VAL A 419 20.81 13.13 -23.03
C VAL A 419 21.63 14.37 -23.38
N ARG A 420 21.53 15.44 -22.58
CA ARG A 420 22.34 16.66 -22.78
C ARG A 420 23.83 16.39 -22.76
N HIS A 421 24.29 15.54 -21.84
CA HIS A 421 25.70 15.16 -21.76
C HIS A 421 26.15 14.41 -23.02
N ILE A 422 25.40 13.40 -23.47
CA ILE A 422 25.73 12.62 -24.67
C ILE A 422 25.76 13.51 -25.92
N VAL A 423 24.76 14.37 -26.11
CA VAL A 423 24.72 15.31 -27.24
C VAL A 423 25.89 16.29 -27.20
N THR A 424 26.25 16.78 -26.02
CA THR A 424 27.42 17.67 -25.84
C THR A 424 28.72 16.99 -26.22
N GLU A 425 28.92 15.74 -25.78
CA GLU A 425 30.11 14.96 -26.12
C GLU A 425 30.18 14.65 -27.62
N TYR A 426 29.04 14.33 -28.24
CA TYR A 426 28.97 14.13 -29.68
C TYR A 426 29.37 15.40 -30.46
N VAL A 427 28.84 16.57 -30.08
CA VAL A 427 29.15 17.84 -30.73
C VAL A 427 30.63 18.20 -30.60
N LYS A 428 31.21 18.00 -29.40
CA LYS A 428 32.65 18.25 -29.17
C LYS A 428 33.54 17.30 -29.96
N LYS A 429 33.21 16.00 -29.99
CA LYS A 429 34.00 14.98 -30.68
C LYS A 429 34.05 15.20 -32.19
N ASN A 430 32.97 15.72 -32.76
CA ASN A 430 32.87 16.03 -34.19
C ASN A 430 33.25 17.48 -34.52
N GLU A 431 33.78 18.24 -33.54
CA GLU A 431 34.23 19.64 -33.71
C GLU A 431 33.15 20.56 -34.31
N LEU A 432 31.88 20.34 -33.95
CA LEU A 432 30.74 21.03 -34.54
C LEU A 432 30.38 22.37 -33.87
N VAL A 433 31.20 22.85 -32.94
CA VAL A 433 30.97 24.14 -32.27
C VAL A 433 31.44 25.26 -33.20
N ASP A 434 30.60 26.26 -33.43
CA ASP A 434 30.94 27.38 -34.31
C ASP A 434 32.14 28.17 -33.75
N GLU A 435 33.15 28.38 -34.60
CA GLU A 435 34.41 29.07 -34.26
C GLU A 435 34.21 30.54 -33.90
N ASN A 436 33.25 31.21 -34.55
CA ASN A 436 32.94 32.62 -34.35
C ASN A 436 32.00 32.81 -33.15
N ASN A 437 31.12 31.84 -32.88
CA ASN A 437 30.16 31.93 -31.79
C ASN A 437 29.89 30.59 -31.10
N LYS A 438 30.52 30.39 -29.95
CA LYS A 438 30.41 29.16 -29.13
C LYS A 438 28.99 28.79 -28.67
N ASN A 439 28.02 29.72 -28.79
CA ASN A 439 26.61 29.44 -28.50
C ASN A 439 25.88 28.68 -29.62
N TYR A 440 26.49 28.58 -30.81
CA TYR A 440 25.93 27.89 -31.96
C TYR A 440 26.69 26.59 -32.26
N VAL A 441 25.94 25.64 -32.82
CA VAL A 441 26.40 24.34 -33.27
C VAL A 441 26.09 24.20 -34.75
N THR A 442 27.11 23.92 -35.55
CA THR A 442 27.01 23.65 -36.98
C THR A 442 26.36 22.28 -37.20
N ILE A 443 25.36 22.23 -38.07
CA ILE A 443 24.60 20.99 -38.31
C ILE A 443 25.33 20.11 -39.32
N ASN A 444 25.79 18.94 -38.87
CA ASN A 444 26.34 17.92 -39.75
C ASN A 444 25.22 17.02 -40.35
N PRO A 445 25.51 16.19 -41.36
CA PRO A 445 24.49 15.34 -42.01
C PRO A 445 23.71 14.47 -41.02
N THR A 446 24.38 13.91 -40.01
CA THR A 446 23.74 13.10 -38.97
C THR A 446 22.76 13.91 -38.13
N LEU A 447 23.14 15.12 -37.67
CA LEU A 447 22.25 16.01 -36.92
C LEU A 447 21.07 16.50 -37.78
N CYS A 448 21.32 16.75 -39.08
CA CYS A 448 20.30 17.12 -40.04
C CYS A 448 19.24 16.01 -40.18
N ASP A 449 19.67 14.78 -40.44
CA ASP A 449 18.78 13.61 -40.57
C ASP A 449 18.02 13.31 -39.27
N CYS A 450 18.66 13.52 -38.12
CA CYS A 450 18.10 13.24 -36.79
C CYS A 450 17.08 14.29 -36.33
N LEU A 451 17.38 15.58 -36.48
CA LEU A 451 16.70 16.67 -35.77
C LEU A 451 15.82 17.56 -36.67
N LEU A 452 16.26 17.80 -37.90
CA LEU A 452 15.59 18.74 -38.81
C LEU A 452 14.43 18.07 -39.56
N ASP A 453 13.42 18.87 -39.93
CA ASP A 453 12.40 18.43 -40.88
C ASP A 453 12.83 18.66 -42.33
N LYS A 454 12.24 17.94 -43.28
CA LYS A 454 12.64 17.98 -44.71
C LYS A 454 12.61 19.38 -45.33
N SER A 455 11.78 20.28 -44.79
CA SER A 455 11.71 21.68 -45.21
C SER A 455 12.89 22.53 -44.72
N GLU A 456 13.50 22.15 -43.60
CA GLU A 456 14.58 22.92 -42.95
C GLU A 456 15.97 22.54 -43.45
N TYR A 457 16.10 21.49 -44.26
CA TYR A 457 17.39 20.91 -44.68
C TYR A 457 18.30 21.90 -45.43
N GLN A 458 17.72 22.89 -46.10
CA GLN A 458 18.46 23.90 -46.87
C GLN A 458 18.45 25.28 -46.20
N GLU A 459 17.73 25.44 -45.08
CA GLU A 459 17.56 26.74 -44.41
C GLU A 459 18.34 26.83 -43.10
N VAL A 460 18.52 25.70 -42.40
CA VAL A 460 19.13 25.68 -41.06
C VAL A 460 20.53 25.09 -41.11
N GLU A 461 21.54 25.96 -41.15
CA GLU A 461 22.96 25.57 -41.13
C GLU A 461 23.54 25.47 -39.71
N SER A 462 22.98 26.23 -38.76
CA SER A 462 23.40 26.22 -37.35
C SER A 462 22.21 26.33 -36.39
N LEU A 463 22.34 25.72 -35.21
CA LEU A 463 21.36 25.79 -34.13
C LEU A 463 22.02 26.27 -32.83
N LYS A 464 21.23 26.94 -31.97
CA LYS A 464 21.67 27.21 -30.60
C LYS A 464 21.67 25.92 -29.79
N TRP A 465 22.51 25.86 -28.76
CA TRP A 465 22.53 24.73 -27.82
C TRP A 465 21.16 24.40 -27.23
N ASP A 466 20.40 25.41 -26.80
CA ASP A 466 19.07 25.20 -26.21
C ASP A 466 18.09 24.59 -27.22
N ASP A 467 18.14 25.04 -28.48
CA ASP A 467 17.30 24.51 -29.56
C ASP A 467 17.71 23.08 -29.93
N LEU A 468 19.02 22.80 -29.95
CA LEU A 468 19.56 21.46 -30.18
C LEU A 468 19.06 20.47 -29.13
N PHE A 469 19.15 20.83 -27.84
CA PHE A 469 18.66 19.98 -26.76
C PHE A 469 17.14 19.80 -26.80
N SER A 470 16.39 20.87 -27.05
CA SER A 470 14.93 20.82 -27.11
C SER A 470 14.46 19.94 -28.26
N ARG A 471 14.99 20.14 -29.48
CA ARG A 471 14.69 19.30 -30.65
C ARG A 471 15.11 17.85 -30.42
N THR A 472 16.23 17.59 -29.76
CA THR A 472 16.65 16.21 -29.45
C THR A 472 15.63 15.53 -28.54
N LEU A 473 15.22 16.19 -27.46
CA LEU A 473 14.23 15.64 -26.52
C LEU A 473 12.85 15.44 -27.18
N GLU A 474 12.41 16.37 -28.04
CA GLU A 474 11.14 16.26 -28.78
C GLU A 474 11.12 15.09 -29.79
N ARG A 475 12.28 14.74 -30.37
CA ARG A 475 12.42 13.59 -31.28
C ARG A 475 12.64 12.25 -30.56
N MET A 476 12.89 12.29 -29.25
CA MET A 476 12.92 11.09 -28.40
C MET A 476 11.50 10.69 -28.00
N GLN A 477 11.32 9.40 -27.67
CA GLN A 477 10.04 8.93 -27.17
C GLN A 477 9.95 9.20 -25.66
N GLU A 478 9.06 10.10 -25.26
CA GLU A 478 8.82 10.44 -23.85
C GLU A 478 8.33 9.21 -23.06
N CYS A 479 8.83 9.07 -21.84
CA CYS A 479 8.51 8.03 -20.88
C CYS A 479 8.41 8.68 -19.49
N TYR A 480 7.85 7.96 -18.53
CA TYR A 480 7.86 8.40 -17.14
C TYR A 480 8.22 7.26 -16.21
N GLN A 481 8.83 7.64 -15.09
CA GLN A 481 9.09 6.77 -13.96
C GLN A 481 8.25 7.25 -12.78
N VAL A 482 7.57 6.30 -12.14
CA VAL A 482 6.81 6.53 -10.91
C VAL A 482 7.48 5.73 -9.80
N VAL A 483 7.85 6.40 -8.72
CA VAL A 483 8.42 5.79 -7.52
C VAL A 483 7.44 5.99 -6.37
N PHE A 484 6.83 4.91 -5.92
CA PHE A 484 6.03 4.90 -4.69
C PHE A 484 6.94 4.60 -3.50
N PRO A 485 6.74 5.24 -2.33
CA PRO A 485 7.50 4.93 -1.13
C PRO A 485 7.43 3.43 -0.78
N GLY A 486 8.59 2.79 -0.69
CA GLY A 486 8.71 1.35 -0.38
C GLY A 486 8.51 0.40 -1.57
N GLN A 487 8.32 0.88 -2.80
CA GLN A 487 8.18 0.05 -4.00
C GLN A 487 9.30 0.30 -5.01
N ALA A 488 9.56 -0.68 -5.88
CA ALA A 488 10.52 -0.55 -6.97
C ALA A 488 10.03 0.47 -8.03
N PRO A 489 10.93 1.21 -8.70
CA PRO A 489 10.55 2.18 -9.72
C PRO A 489 9.79 1.55 -10.90
N ILE A 490 8.61 2.08 -11.22
CA ILE A 490 7.79 1.63 -12.34
C ILE A 490 8.03 2.55 -13.53
N LYS A 491 8.53 1.99 -14.64
CA LYS A 491 8.77 2.74 -15.89
C LYS A 491 7.67 2.44 -16.91
N LYS A 492 7.06 3.48 -17.47
CA LYS A 492 6.02 3.36 -18.51
C LYS A 492 6.33 4.29 -19.69
N LYS A 493 5.92 3.85 -20.88
CA LYS A 493 6.08 4.59 -22.14
C LYS A 493 4.96 5.62 -22.31
N GLY A 494 5.25 6.74 -22.96
CA GLY A 494 4.32 7.83 -23.21
C GLY A 494 4.37 8.91 -22.12
N HIS A 495 3.47 9.89 -22.22
CA HIS A 495 3.27 10.90 -21.18
C HIS A 495 2.41 10.31 -20.05
N ILE A 496 2.64 10.76 -18.81
CA ILE A 496 1.80 10.37 -17.69
C ILE A 496 0.38 10.91 -17.89
N GLU A 497 -0.63 10.03 -17.88
CA GLU A 497 -2.01 10.48 -18.05
C GLU A 497 -2.47 11.23 -16.80
N PRO A 498 -2.88 12.52 -16.91
CA PRO A 498 -3.40 13.25 -15.76
C PRO A 498 -4.72 12.63 -15.29
N ILE A 499 -5.06 12.89 -14.01
CA ILE A 499 -6.38 12.60 -13.47
C ILE A 499 -7.38 13.51 -14.18
N ASP A 500 -8.20 12.92 -15.06
CA ASP A 500 -9.22 13.63 -15.83
C ASP A 500 -10.52 13.70 -15.03
N ILE A 501 -10.96 14.93 -14.71
CA ILE A 501 -12.23 15.20 -14.07
C ILE A 501 -13.15 15.85 -15.11
N SER A 502 -14.20 15.14 -15.49
CA SER A 502 -15.18 15.63 -16.46
C SER A 502 -16.60 15.60 -15.89
N VAL A 503 -17.50 16.40 -16.46
CA VAL A 503 -18.92 16.39 -16.10
C VAL A 503 -19.72 16.03 -17.34
N ALA A 504 -20.52 14.98 -17.23
CA ALA A 504 -21.43 14.53 -18.27
C ALA A 504 -22.88 14.79 -17.85
N SER A 505 -23.78 15.03 -18.80
CA SER A 505 -25.23 15.10 -18.55
C SER A 505 -25.83 13.73 -18.85
N ARG A 506 -26.52 13.11 -17.87
CA ARG A 506 -27.24 11.84 -18.06
C ARG A 506 -28.74 12.07 -17.89
N GLY A 507 -29.46 12.14 -19.02
CA GLY A 507 -30.89 12.47 -19.03
C GLY A 507 -31.17 13.97 -18.88
N SER A 508 -32.43 14.34 -18.65
CA SER A 508 -32.86 15.73 -18.53
C SER A 508 -32.36 16.36 -17.22
N ASN A 509 -31.46 17.34 -17.33
CA ASN A 509 -30.86 18.15 -16.26
C ASN A 509 -30.04 17.45 -15.16
N LYS A 510 -29.83 16.13 -15.20
CA LYS A 510 -28.97 15.44 -14.24
C LYS A 510 -27.51 15.43 -14.71
N LYS A 511 -26.63 16.04 -13.92
CA LYS A 511 -25.19 16.04 -14.15
C LYS A 511 -24.53 14.94 -13.33
N VAL A 512 -23.49 14.33 -13.88
CA VAL A 512 -22.63 13.36 -13.20
C VAL A 512 -21.18 13.77 -13.39
N THR A 513 -20.38 13.66 -12.35
CA THR A 513 -18.94 13.89 -12.38
C THR A 513 -18.24 12.56 -12.61
N LEU A 514 -17.31 12.51 -13.56
CA LEU A 514 -16.54 11.34 -13.93
C LEU A 514 -15.07 11.64 -13.62
N VAL A 515 -14.41 10.73 -12.89
CA VAL A 515 -12.99 10.81 -12.54
C VAL A 515 -12.28 9.59 -13.12
N LYS A 516 -11.21 9.80 -13.88
CA LYS A 516 -10.44 8.75 -14.56
C LYS A 516 -8.96 8.79 -14.16
N ASN A 517 -8.25 7.70 -14.45
CA ASN A 517 -6.79 7.56 -14.30
C ASN A 517 -6.30 7.69 -12.85
N LEU A 518 -7.11 7.29 -11.86
CA LEU A 518 -6.70 7.30 -10.45
C LEU A 518 -5.61 6.25 -10.19
N GLU A 519 -5.68 5.13 -10.89
CA GLU A 519 -4.77 3.99 -10.75
C GLU A 519 -3.33 4.32 -11.18
N VAL A 520 -3.16 5.29 -12.08
CA VAL A 520 -1.83 5.76 -12.54
C VAL A 520 -1.04 6.37 -11.38
N TYR A 521 -1.74 6.94 -10.39
CA TYR A 521 -1.17 7.55 -9.20
C TYR A 521 -1.24 6.60 -7.99
N GLY A 522 -1.51 5.30 -8.19
CA GLY A 522 -1.59 4.33 -7.10
C GLY A 522 -2.79 4.53 -6.17
N LEU A 523 -3.79 5.31 -6.59
CA LEU A 523 -5.04 5.47 -5.85
C LEU A 523 -6.02 4.35 -6.22
N ASP A 524 -6.57 3.68 -5.21
CA ASP A 524 -7.66 2.72 -5.41
C ASP A 524 -8.98 3.47 -5.72
N PRO A 525 -9.57 3.28 -6.92
CA PRO A 525 -10.84 3.89 -7.28
C PRO A 525 -11.97 3.62 -6.27
N ALA A 526 -12.00 2.44 -5.63
CA ALA A 526 -13.04 2.07 -4.67
C ALA A 526 -12.93 2.86 -3.36
N VAL A 527 -11.70 3.06 -2.87
CA VAL A 527 -11.43 3.88 -1.66
C VAL A 527 -11.78 5.34 -1.95
N VAL A 528 -11.32 5.86 -3.09
CA VAL A 528 -11.61 7.24 -3.50
C VAL A 528 -13.11 7.46 -3.70
N ALA A 529 -13.83 6.51 -4.31
CA ALA A 529 -15.28 6.57 -4.47
C ALA A 529 -16.00 6.63 -3.11
N THR A 530 -15.59 5.81 -2.15
CA THR A 530 -16.14 5.78 -0.78
C THR A 530 -15.90 7.10 -0.05
N ALA A 531 -14.66 7.62 -0.10
CA ALA A 531 -14.30 8.90 0.49
C ALA A 531 -15.11 10.06 -0.11
N LEU A 532 -15.28 10.06 -1.44
CA LEU A 532 -16.08 11.07 -2.14
C LEU A 532 -17.57 10.93 -1.83
N GLN A 533 -18.11 9.71 -1.72
CA GLN A 533 -19.50 9.47 -1.35
C GLN A 533 -19.81 10.04 0.04
N ARG A 534 -18.93 9.84 1.03
CA ARG A 534 -19.07 10.43 2.37
C ARG A 534 -18.95 11.95 2.35
N ARG A 535 -18.01 12.49 1.58
CA ARG A 535 -17.74 13.94 1.54
C ARG A 535 -18.83 14.73 0.80
N VAL A 536 -19.36 14.16 -0.28
CA VAL A 536 -20.34 14.80 -1.15
C VAL A 536 -21.78 14.46 -0.72
N GLN A 537 -21.98 13.41 0.07
CA GLN A 537 -23.30 12.89 0.44
C GLN A 537 -24.14 12.54 -0.80
N ALA A 538 -23.49 11.95 -1.80
CA ALA A 538 -24.10 11.56 -3.07
C ALA A 538 -23.66 10.16 -3.49
N SER A 539 -24.49 9.47 -4.26
CA SER A 539 -24.18 8.14 -4.78
C SER A 539 -22.93 8.18 -5.67
N SER A 540 -22.00 7.26 -5.39
CA SER A 540 -20.83 6.96 -6.21
C SER A 540 -20.97 5.57 -6.83
N VAL A 541 -20.48 5.41 -8.07
CA VAL A 541 -20.52 4.15 -8.82
C VAL A 541 -19.21 3.99 -9.57
N LEU A 542 -18.65 2.79 -9.56
CA LEU A 542 -17.50 2.41 -10.37
C LEU A 542 -17.99 1.90 -11.73
N GLN A 543 -17.44 2.42 -12.83
CA GLN A 543 -17.71 1.91 -14.17
C GLN A 543 -16.41 1.52 -14.89
N PRO A 544 -16.36 0.39 -15.60
CA PRO A 544 -15.20 0.07 -16.44
C PRO A 544 -15.10 1.05 -17.61
N ILE A 545 -13.88 1.44 -17.98
CA ILE A 545 -13.64 2.33 -19.12
C ILE A 545 -13.64 1.52 -20.42
N PRO A 546 -14.50 1.85 -21.42
CA PRO A 546 -14.47 1.20 -22.72
C PRO A 546 -13.09 1.36 -23.38
N GLY A 547 -12.48 0.25 -23.80
CA GLY A 547 -11.16 0.25 -24.45
C GLY A 547 -9.95 0.02 -23.53
N SER A 548 -10.13 -0.13 -22.21
CA SER A 548 -9.05 -0.51 -21.29
C SER A 548 -9.55 -1.56 -20.30
N LYS A 549 -8.95 -2.76 -20.29
CA LYS A 549 -9.39 -3.88 -19.44
C LYS A 549 -9.23 -3.61 -17.93
N ASP A 550 -8.24 -2.80 -17.56
CA ASP A 550 -7.83 -2.62 -16.15
C ASP A 550 -8.09 -1.22 -15.60
N LYS A 551 -8.75 -0.33 -16.35
CA LYS A 551 -9.06 1.04 -15.89
C LYS A 551 -10.53 1.18 -15.53
N VAL A 552 -10.77 1.75 -14.35
CA VAL A 552 -12.09 2.00 -13.78
C VAL A 552 -12.26 3.51 -13.61
N LEU A 553 -13.42 4.01 -14.00
CA LEU A 553 -13.81 5.39 -13.73
C LEU A 553 -14.71 5.45 -12.49
N VAL A 554 -14.50 6.48 -11.68
CA VAL A 554 -15.38 6.82 -10.56
C VAL A 554 -16.44 7.81 -11.06
N GLN A 555 -17.70 7.43 -10.98
CA GLN A 555 -18.84 8.28 -11.31
C GLN A 555 -19.54 8.73 -10.03
N ILE A 556 -19.79 10.03 -9.91
CA ILE A 556 -20.49 10.64 -8.76
C ILE A 556 -21.67 11.46 -9.25
N GLN A 557 -22.80 11.37 -8.55
CA GLN A 557 -23.99 12.17 -8.87
C GLN A 557 -23.77 13.66 -8.58
N GLY A 558 -24.20 14.52 -9.50
CA GLY A 558 -24.03 15.98 -9.45
C GLY A 558 -22.74 16.49 -10.10
N ASN A 559 -22.58 17.82 -10.09
CA ASN A 559 -21.33 18.47 -10.49
C ASN A 559 -20.48 18.74 -9.23
N GLN A 560 -19.44 17.93 -9.04
CA GLN A 560 -18.68 17.84 -7.80
C GLN A 560 -17.19 18.13 -7.99
N ILE A 561 -16.82 18.80 -9.09
CA ILE A 561 -15.42 19.06 -9.47
C ILE A 561 -14.63 19.71 -8.31
N HIS A 562 -15.23 20.67 -7.58
CA HIS A 562 -14.57 21.32 -6.43
C HIS A 562 -14.24 20.35 -5.30
N GLN A 563 -15.18 19.46 -4.96
CA GLN A 563 -14.97 18.50 -3.87
C GLN A 563 -13.93 17.46 -4.25
N VAL A 564 -13.96 16.97 -5.49
CA VAL A 564 -12.94 16.07 -6.03
C VAL A 564 -11.58 16.76 -6.04
N GLY A 565 -11.49 17.99 -6.54
CA GLY A 565 -10.26 18.77 -6.56
C GLY A 565 -9.67 19.03 -5.17
N ASN A 566 -10.52 19.32 -4.18
CA ASN A 566 -10.12 19.52 -2.79
C ASN A 566 -9.66 18.21 -2.12
N LEU A 567 -10.24 17.06 -2.50
CA LEU A 567 -9.79 15.77 -2.02
C LEU A 567 -8.41 15.42 -2.59
N LEU A 568 -8.23 15.54 -3.92
CA LEU A 568 -6.98 15.20 -4.58
C LEU A 568 -5.82 16.12 -4.16
N GLN A 569 -6.05 17.43 -4.07
CA GLN A 569 -5.00 18.39 -3.67
C GLN A 569 -4.80 18.46 -2.15
N GLY A 570 -5.87 18.34 -1.36
CA GLY A 570 -5.79 18.51 0.09
C GLY A 570 -5.41 17.22 0.82
N HIS A 571 -6.12 16.14 0.55
CA HIS A 571 -5.91 14.86 1.24
C HIS A 571 -4.78 14.06 0.61
N TYR A 572 -4.80 13.90 -0.72
CA TYR A 572 -3.80 13.10 -1.44
C TYR A 572 -2.59 13.92 -1.90
N GLN A 573 -2.58 15.24 -1.68
CA GLN A 573 -1.46 16.14 -2.00
C GLN A 573 -0.95 16.04 -3.45
N ILE A 574 -1.83 15.70 -4.40
CA ILE A 574 -1.44 15.54 -5.81
C ILE A 574 -1.22 16.93 -6.44
N PRO A 575 -0.06 17.18 -7.08
CA PRO A 575 0.22 18.44 -7.74
C PRO A 575 -0.82 18.78 -8.80
N ARG A 576 -1.25 20.04 -8.84
CA ARG A 576 -2.26 20.54 -9.80
C ARG A 576 -1.91 20.28 -11.27
N LYS A 577 -0.62 20.20 -11.62
CA LYS A 577 -0.15 19.87 -12.98
C LYS A 577 -0.62 18.49 -13.49
N TYR A 578 -1.00 17.60 -12.57
CA TYR A 578 -1.46 16.24 -12.86
C TYR A 578 -2.98 16.06 -12.77
N ILE A 579 -3.73 17.16 -12.63
CA ILE A 579 -5.19 17.13 -12.51
C ILE A 579 -5.79 18.01 -13.62
N GLN A 580 -6.60 17.41 -14.49
CA GLN A 580 -7.27 18.09 -15.58
C GLN A 580 -8.77 18.27 -15.29
N GLY A 581 -9.36 19.37 -15.77
CA GLY A 581 -10.81 19.62 -15.67
C GLY A 581 -11.27 20.39 -14.43
N LEU A 582 -10.35 20.78 -13.54
CA LEU A 582 -10.65 21.66 -12.40
C LEU A 582 -11.16 23.05 -12.81
N ASP A 583 -10.82 23.49 -14.02
CA ASP A 583 -11.29 24.73 -14.65
C ASP A 583 -12.79 24.71 -14.97
N LYS A 584 -13.38 23.52 -15.17
CA LYS A 584 -14.81 23.34 -15.44
C LYS A 584 -15.68 23.37 -14.19
N ALA A 585 -15.07 23.62 -13.02
CA ALA A 585 -15.78 23.67 -11.76
C ALA A 585 -16.77 24.85 -11.73
N PRO A 586 -17.98 24.67 -11.16
CA PRO A 586 -18.98 25.73 -11.11
C PRO A 586 -18.44 26.88 -10.24
N LYS A 587 -18.22 28.07 -10.81
CA LYS A 587 -17.68 29.22 -10.07
C LYS A 587 -18.50 29.44 -8.80
N GLY A 588 -17.86 29.32 -7.64
CA GLY A 588 -18.50 29.64 -6.36
C GLY A 588 -19.05 31.05 -6.45
N GLY A 589 -20.36 31.21 -6.30
CA GLY A 589 -20.99 32.53 -6.31
C GLY A 589 -20.29 33.39 -5.26
N LYS A 590 -19.64 34.48 -5.69
CA LYS A 590 -19.29 35.56 -4.77
C LYS A 590 -20.60 35.93 -4.08
N LYS A 591 -20.71 35.64 -2.78
CA LYS A 591 -21.75 36.24 -1.94
C LYS A 591 -21.60 37.76 -2.12
N LYS A 592 -22.61 38.35 -2.75
CA LYS A 592 -22.73 39.80 -2.92
C LYS A 592 -23.24 40.41 -1.63
#